data_AF-A0A959QLJ4-F1
#
_entry.id   AF-A0A959QLJ4-F1
#
_cell.length_a   1.000
_cell.length_b   1.000
_cell.length_c   1.000
_cell.angle_alpha   90.00
_cell.angle_beta   90.00
_cell.angle_gamma   90.00
#
_symmetry.space_group_name_H-M   'P 1'
#
loop_
_entity.id
_entity.type
_entity.pdbx_description
1 polymer ?
#
loop_
_entity_poly.entity_id
_entity_poly.type
_entity_poly.pdbx_seq_one_letter_code
_entity_poly.pdbx_strand_id
1 'polypeptide(L)'
;MNGVLTVLIFLIQAAVPSAQPDTFAIARQLDGLVSIESHRAWWAELYRVDQAYRGHLTVDSLDNINLVKVAMYVNRFGLPDKNLIGRPANAAWLVWIHSKYPRATAWAFPIVLEQYRQREISEFSLRDYYLRSLYLRRFPDEGYRTRPLGEIFHDLELNLARTIDIVKLLSLLEEEETFLRQPFDVVGTWRAAATKDTLSLDGKPLALSFQEDPIRIFRDTSGQAWLHRLYADGSHYPQPLIQDDPAILVYRLFPEGGPVYTILANGDLEEMEDGETRVMVRRE
;
A
#
# COMPACT_ATOMS: atom_id res chain seq x y z
N MET A 1 21.50 20.49 -52.46
CA MET A 1 21.41 21.07 -51.09
C MET A 1 19.98 20.91 -50.61
N ASN A 2 19.67 19.81 -49.93
CA ASN A 2 18.35 19.61 -49.32
C ASN A 2 18.58 19.45 -47.81
N GLY A 3 18.39 20.55 -47.08
CA GLY A 3 18.45 20.58 -45.62
C GLY A 3 17.15 20.03 -45.05
N VAL A 4 17.19 18.82 -44.51
CA VAL A 4 16.09 18.23 -43.75
C VAL A 4 16.12 18.82 -42.34
N LEU A 5 15.27 19.81 -42.10
CA LEU A 5 15.03 20.40 -40.79
C LEU A 5 14.24 19.38 -39.95
N THR A 6 14.95 18.61 -39.12
CA THR A 6 14.33 17.71 -38.15
C THR A 6 13.86 18.54 -36.95
N VAL A 7 12.55 18.82 -36.89
CA VAL A 7 11.92 19.45 -35.73
C VAL A 7 11.77 18.38 -34.64
N LEU A 8 12.70 18.38 -33.68
CA LEU A 8 12.56 17.62 -32.44
C LEU A 8 11.47 18.28 -31.58
N ILE A 9 10.27 17.71 -31.60
CA ILE A 9 9.22 18.04 -30.63
C ILE A 9 9.59 17.31 -29.34
N PHE A 10 10.28 18.02 -28.44
CA PHE A 10 10.39 17.60 -27.03
C PHE A 10 9.02 17.76 -26.38
N LEU A 11 8.25 16.67 -26.34
CA LEU A 11 7.13 16.52 -25.41
C LEU A 11 7.70 16.48 -23.99
N ILE A 12 7.89 17.67 -23.40
CA ILE A 12 8.08 17.81 -21.96
C ILE A 12 6.74 17.43 -21.35
N GLN A 13 6.57 16.14 -21.04
CA GLN A 13 5.58 15.72 -20.07
C GLN A 13 6.00 16.33 -18.74
N ALA A 14 5.49 17.52 -18.43
CA ALA A 14 5.57 18.07 -17.10
C ALA A 14 4.86 17.07 -16.20
N ALA A 15 5.63 16.24 -15.50
CA ALA A 15 5.12 15.41 -14.43
C ALA A 15 4.38 16.37 -13.49
N VAL A 16 3.04 16.26 -13.44
CA VAL A 16 2.26 17.00 -12.46
C VAL A 16 2.81 16.57 -11.12
N PRO A 17 3.49 17.44 -10.36
CA PRO A 17 4.00 17.07 -9.06
C PRO A 17 2.80 16.54 -8.27
N SER A 18 2.90 15.36 -7.65
CA SER A 18 1.88 14.98 -6.67
C SER A 18 1.77 16.12 -5.67
N ALA A 19 0.63 16.82 -5.69
CA ALA A 19 0.44 17.94 -4.82
C ALA A 19 0.56 17.42 -3.38
N GLN A 20 1.58 17.89 -2.65
CA GLN A 20 1.67 17.60 -1.24
C GLN A 20 0.38 18.09 -0.56
N PRO A 21 -0.13 17.38 0.45
CA PRO A 21 -1.30 17.82 1.19
C PRO A 21 -1.11 19.25 1.74
N ASP A 22 -2.01 20.16 1.37
CA ASP A 22 -2.00 21.54 1.89
C ASP A 22 -2.45 21.56 3.36
N THR A 23 -1.49 21.45 4.26
CA THR A 23 -1.76 21.43 5.71
C THR A 23 -2.32 22.74 6.23
N PHE A 24 -2.06 23.89 5.60
CA PHE A 24 -2.67 25.16 5.97
C PHE A 24 -4.16 25.19 5.62
N ALA A 25 -4.53 24.70 4.44
CA ALA A 25 -5.94 24.55 4.07
C ALA A 25 -6.66 23.57 4.99
N ILE A 26 -6.05 22.43 5.33
CA ILE A 26 -6.62 21.45 6.26
C ILE A 26 -6.78 22.07 7.65
N ALA A 27 -5.76 22.77 8.18
CA ALA A 27 -5.84 23.43 9.48
C ALA A 27 -6.99 24.44 9.54
N ARG A 28 -7.15 25.29 8.51
CA ARG A 28 -8.28 26.25 8.42
C ARG A 28 -9.63 25.56 8.37
N GLN A 29 -9.76 24.42 7.67
CA GLN A 29 -10.99 23.63 7.68
C GLN A 29 -11.31 23.13 9.09
N LEU A 30 -10.30 22.63 9.81
CA LEU A 30 -10.44 22.14 11.18
C LEU A 30 -10.76 23.26 12.18
N ASP A 31 -10.21 24.47 12.00
CA ASP A 31 -10.52 25.66 12.81
C ASP A 31 -12.01 26.02 12.73
N GLY A 32 -12.66 25.78 11.59
CA GLY A 32 -14.08 26.03 11.38
C GLY A 32 -15.03 24.99 11.99
N LEU A 33 -14.52 23.89 12.53
CA LEU A 33 -15.34 22.82 13.10
C LEU A 33 -15.71 23.15 14.55
N VAL A 34 -16.78 23.94 14.72
CA VAL A 34 -17.23 24.44 16.02
C VAL A 34 -18.39 23.61 16.60
N SER A 35 -19.26 23.06 15.75
CA SER A 35 -20.45 22.31 16.17
C SER A 35 -20.37 20.84 15.79
N ILE A 36 -21.15 19.98 16.46
CA ILE A 36 -21.20 18.55 16.12
C ILE A 36 -21.68 18.31 14.69
N GLU A 37 -22.57 19.15 14.17
CA GLU A 37 -23.05 19.11 12.78
C GLU A 37 -21.91 19.39 11.81
N SER A 38 -21.03 20.34 12.12
CA SER A 38 -19.87 20.64 11.29
C SER A 38 -18.87 19.49 11.24
N HIS A 39 -18.59 18.83 12.38
CA HIS A 39 -17.78 17.62 12.40
C HIS A 39 -18.44 16.48 11.62
N ARG A 40 -19.76 16.30 11.76
CA ARG A 40 -20.51 15.27 11.03
C ARG A 40 -20.43 15.50 9.52
N ALA A 41 -20.63 16.74 9.07
CA ALA A 41 -20.53 17.10 7.67
C ALA A 41 -19.11 16.88 7.12
N TRP A 42 -18.08 17.23 7.90
CA TRP A 42 -16.69 17.02 7.51
C TRP A 42 -16.36 15.52 7.33
N TRP A 43 -16.76 14.67 8.29
CA TRP A 43 -16.56 13.22 8.18
C TRP A 43 -17.38 12.59 7.06
N ALA A 44 -18.61 13.06 6.84
CA ALA A 44 -19.45 12.62 5.73
C ALA A 44 -18.79 12.91 4.37
N GLU A 45 -18.23 14.10 4.22
CA GLU A 45 -17.49 14.46 3.01
C GLU A 45 -16.22 13.63 2.85
N LEU A 46 -15.43 13.46 3.91
CA LEU A 46 -14.22 12.64 3.88
C LEU A 46 -14.55 11.19 3.49
N TYR A 47 -15.56 10.57 4.12
CA TYR A 47 -16.01 9.22 3.78
C TYR A 47 -16.48 9.13 2.32
N ARG A 48 -17.29 10.09 1.86
CA ARG A 48 -17.81 10.12 0.48
C ARG A 48 -16.68 10.20 -0.53
N VAL A 49 -15.73 11.10 -0.30
CA VAL A 49 -14.57 11.32 -1.17
C VAL A 49 -13.64 10.11 -1.16
N ASP A 50 -13.33 9.56 0.02
CA ASP A 50 -12.52 8.34 0.17
C ASP A 50 -13.14 7.15 -0.58
N GLN A 51 -14.45 6.95 -0.50
CA GLN A 51 -15.10 5.80 -1.13
C GLN A 51 -15.44 5.99 -2.61
N ALA A 52 -15.46 7.23 -3.12
CA ALA A 52 -15.85 7.51 -4.51
C ALA A 52 -14.84 7.00 -5.55
N TYR A 53 -13.57 6.84 -5.17
CA TYR A 53 -12.45 6.58 -6.07
C TYR A 53 -11.77 5.26 -5.71
N ARG A 54 -12.51 4.15 -5.73
CA ARG A 54 -11.96 2.81 -5.41
C ARG A 54 -11.91 1.90 -6.63
N GLY A 55 -11.04 0.89 -6.58
CA GLY A 55 -10.80 -0.04 -7.68
C GLY A 55 -10.00 0.62 -8.81
N HIS A 56 -10.48 0.51 -10.04
CA HIS A 56 -9.79 1.09 -11.21
C HIS A 56 -9.80 2.63 -11.26
N LEU A 57 -10.57 3.28 -10.37
CA LEU A 57 -10.63 4.74 -10.23
C LEU A 57 -9.76 5.27 -9.08
N THR A 58 -8.90 4.42 -8.49
CA THR A 58 -8.07 4.81 -7.34
C THR A 58 -7.19 6.01 -7.65
N VAL A 59 -7.17 6.96 -6.72
CA VAL A 59 -6.37 8.19 -6.80
C VAL A 59 -5.47 8.26 -5.57
N ASP A 60 -4.26 7.73 -5.68
CA ASP A 60 -3.31 7.61 -4.55
C ASP A 60 -3.04 8.95 -3.84
N SER A 61 -3.00 10.05 -4.59
CA SER A 61 -2.80 11.39 -4.01
C SER A 61 -3.94 11.78 -3.07
N LEU A 62 -5.16 11.31 -3.33
CA LEU A 62 -6.30 11.55 -2.47
C LEU A 62 -6.23 10.72 -1.18
N ASP A 63 -5.72 9.50 -1.25
CA ASP A 63 -5.51 8.63 -0.08
C ASP A 63 -4.49 9.27 0.88
N ASN A 64 -3.40 9.81 0.33
CA ASN A 64 -2.40 10.56 1.10
C ASN A 64 -3.00 11.81 1.75
N ILE A 65 -3.82 12.59 1.02
CA ILE A 65 -4.50 13.77 1.56
C ILE A 65 -5.47 13.38 2.68
N ASN A 66 -6.25 12.31 2.50
CA ASN A 66 -7.22 11.85 3.48
C ASN A 66 -6.54 11.31 4.74
N LEU A 67 -5.43 10.58 4.60
CA LEU A 67 -4.62 10.12 5.73
C LEU A 67 -4.12 11.31 6.57
N VAL A 68 -3.59 12.36 5.92
CA VAL A 68 -3.12 13.58 6.61
C VAL A 68 -4.28 14.34 7.25
N LYS A 69 -5.42 14.47 6.57
CA LYS A 69 -6.64 15.07 7.14
C LYS A 69 -7.08 14.37 8.42
N VAL A 70 -7.15 13.04 8.41
CA VAL A 70 -7.53 12.25 9.59
C VAL A 70 -6.49 12.38 10.70
N ALA A 71 -5.19 12.32 10.38
CA ALA A 71 -4.13 12.50 11.37
C ALA A 71 -4.20 13.88 12.05
N MET A 72 -4.38 14.95 11.27
CA MET A 72 -4.54 16.31 11.80
C MET A 72 -5.83 16.47 12.63
N TYR A 73 -6.95 15.88 12.19
CA TYR A 73 -8.19 15.87 12.95
C TYR A 73 -7.99 15.17 14.31
N VAL A 74 -7.41 13.96 14.31
CA VAL A 74 -7.20 13.16 15.52
C VAL A 74 -6.27 13.85 16.50
N ASN A 75 -5.20 14.48 16.03
CA ASN A 75 -4.33 15.27 16.90
C ASN A 75 -5.06 16.43 17.60
N ARG A 76 -6.06 17.02 16.93
CA ARG A 76 -6.78 18.20 17.43
C ARG A 76 -7.97 17.85 18.32
N PHE A 77 -8.75 16.85 17.93
CA PHE A 77 -10.05 16.56 18.53
C PHE A 77 -10.14 15.15 19.13
N GLY A 78 -9.14 14.29 18.90
CA GLY A 78 -9.25 12.86 19.13
C GLY A 78 -10.06 12.16 18.03
N LEU A 79 -10.39 10.89 18.24
CA LEU A 79 -11.27 10.16 17.32
C LEU A 79 -12.71 10.69 17.41
N PRO A 80 -13.44 10.69 16.29
CA PRO A 80 -14.87 10.99 16.30
C PRO A 80 -15.63 9.92 17.10
N ASP A 81 -16.54 10.35 17.98
CA ASP A 81 -17.51 9.45 18.59
C ASP A 81 -18.51 8.97 17.52
N LYS A 82 -18.52 7.66 17.24
CA LYS A 82 -19.42 7.06 16.25
C LYS A 82 -20.90 7.25 16.60
N ASN A 83 -21.25 7.37 17.87
CA ASN A 83 -22.64 7.62 18.29
C ASN A 83 -23.09 9.04 17.93
N LEU A 84 -22.16 10.00 17.92
CA LEU A 84 -22.47 11.40 17.59
C LEU A 84 -22.36 11.67 16.08
N ILE A 85 -21.36 11.10 15.42
CA ILE A 85 -21.06 11.34 14.00
C ILE A 85 -21.80 10.35 13.08
N GLY A 86 -22.07 9.14 13.55
CA GLY A 86 -22.67 8.06 12.77
C GLY A 86 -21.67 7.32 11.88
N ARG A 87 -22.19 6.61 10.88
CA ARG A 87 -21.41 5.80 9.93
C ARG A 87 -20.18 6.49 9.32
N PRO A 88 -20.20 7.80 8.99
CA PRO A 88 -19.03 8.47 8.42
C PRO A 88 -17.76 8.42 9.28
N ALA A 89 -17.88 8.28 10.60
CA ALA A 89 -16.73 8.12 11.50
C ALA A 89 -15.87 6.88 11.16
N ASN A 90 -16.43 5.88 10.47
CA ASN A 90 -15.68 4.73 9.98
C ASN A 90 -14.57 5.11 8.99
N ALA A 91 -14.60 6.30 8.39
CA ALA A 91 -13.52 6.74 7.52
C ALA A 91 -12.17 6.81 8.25
N ALA A 92 -12.15 7.02 9.57
CA ALA A 92 -10.91 6.96 10.36
C ALA A 92 -10.21 5.60 10.23
N TRP A 93 -10.98 4.51 10.14
CA TRP A 93 -10.46 3.17 9.87
C TRP A 93 -10.12 2.95 8.40
N LEU A 94 -10.86 3.54 7.46
CA LEU A 94 -10.70 3.22 6.05
C LEU A 94 -9.46 3.87 5.42
N VAL A 95 -9.14 5.11 5.81
CA VAL A 95 -8.06 5.88 5.13
C VAL A 95 -6.69 5.23 5.21
N TRP A 96 -6.37 4.48 6.27
CA TRP A 96 -5.07 3.82 6.35
C TRP A 96 -5.00 2.58 5.44
N ILE A 97 -6.11 1.86 5.26
CA ILE A 97 -6.18 0.66 4.39
C ILE A 97 -5.86 1.03 2.95
N HIS A 98 -6.22 2.24 2.56
CA HIS A 98 -6.02 2.76 1.22
C HIS A 98 -4.62 3.36 1.01
N SER A 99 -3.83 3.53 2.07
CA SER A 99 -2.44 3.95 1.90
C SER A 99 -1.57 2.77 1.53
N LYS A 100 -1.01 2.80 0.31
CA LYS A 100 -0.04 1.78 -0.13
C LYS A 100 1.30 1.85 0.60
N TYR A 101 1.60 2.96 1.29
CA TYR A 101 2.90 3.22 1.90
C TYR A 101 3.01 2.63 3.31
N PRO A 102 3.78 1.54 3.49
CA PRO A 102 3.82 0.84 4.77
C PRO A 102 4.38 1.70 5.90
N ARG A 103 5.41 2.53 5.63
CA ARG A 103 6.02 3.39 6.65
C ARG A 103 5.09 4.51 7.10
N ALA A 104 4.37 5.13 6.16
CA ALA A 104 3.36 6.14 6.50
C ALA A 104 2.19 5.51 7.29
N THR A 105 1.75 4.31 6.90
CA THR A 105 0.71 3.56 7.59
C THR A 105 1.10 3.19 9.02
N ALA A 106 2.33 2.70 9.23
CA ALA A 106 2.87 2.41 10.56
C ALA A 106 3.01 3.67 11.43
N TRP A 107 3.36 4.81 10.81
CA TRP A 107 3.45 6.10 11.51
C TRP A 107 2.09 6.65 11.93
N ALA A 108 1.06 6.39 11.12
CA ALA A 108 -0.33 6.77 11.38
C ALA A 108 -1.07 5.78 12.32
N PHE A 109 -0.38 4.77 12.86
CA PHE A 109 -0.94 3.77 13.76
C PHE A 109 -1.76 4.31 14.95
N PRO A 110 -1.47 5.50 15.54
CA PRO A 110 -2.30 6.04 16.62
C PRO A 110 -3.79 6.13 16.29
N ILE A 111 -4.18 6.33 15.03
CA ILE A 111 -5.59 6.32 14.58
C ILE A 111 -6.23 4.95 14.82
N VAL A 112 -5.51 3.87 14.51
CA VAL A 112 -5.98 2.48 14.64
C VAL A 112 -5.93 2.03 16.10
N LEU A 113 -4.83 2.34 16.79
CA LEU A 113 -4.65 1.98 18.19
C LEU A 113 -5.72 2.60 19.08
N GLU A 114 -6.09 3.85 18.82
CA GLU A 114 -7.15 4.52 19.58
C GLU A 114 -8.53 3.91 19.29
N GLN A 115 -8.82 3.51 18.05
CA GLN A 115 -10.06 2.78 17.73
C GLN A 115 -10.12 1.44 18.47
N TYR A 116 -8.99 0.74 18.54
CA TYR A 116 -8.90 -0.51 19.28
C TYR A 116 -9.12 -0.30 20.79
N ARG A 117 -8.49 0.73 21.38
CA ARG A 117 -8.67 1.10 22.80
C ARG A 117 -10.11 1.46 23.14
N GLN A 118 -10.82 2.11 22.22
CA GLN A 118 -12.24 2.46 22.35
C GLN A 118 -13.18 1.29 22.03
N ARG A 119 -12.64 0.10 21.69
CA ARG A 119 -13.40 -1.09 21.26
C ARG A 119 -14.24 -0.89 20.00
N GLU A 120 -13.87 0.10 19.19
CA GLU A 120 -14.49 0.40 17.90
C GLU A 120 -14.06 -0.56 16.80
N ILE A 121 -12.93 -1.23 17.01
CA ILE A 121 -12.48 -2.40 16.24
C ILE A 121 -12.12 -3.53 17.21
N SER A 122 -12.38 -4.77 16.81
CA SER A 122 -12.00 -5.94 17.60
C SER A 122 -10.49 -6.24 17.45
N GLU A 123 -9.94 -7.03 18.37
CA GLU A 123 -8.56 -7.52 18.23
C GLU A 123 -8.40 -8.37 16.95
N PHE A 124 -9.42 -9.16 16.61
CA PHE A 124 -9.45 -9.90 15.34
C PHE A 124 -9.30 -8.95 14.14
N SER A 125 -10.08 -7.87 14.11
CA SER A 125 -10.00 -6.86 13.04
C SER A 125 -8.63 -6.18 13.01
N LEU A 126 -8.06 -5.85 14.17
CA LEU A 126 -6.71 -5.30 14.27
C LEU A 126 -5.66 -6.26 13.69
N ARG A 127 -5.74 -7.55 14.04
CA ARG A 127 -4.78 -8.58 13.59
C ARG A 127 -4.92 -8.89 12.12
N ASP A 128 -6.11 -9.29 11.68
CA ASP A 128 -6.31 -9.87 10.34
C ASP A 128 -6.35 -8.82 9.23
N TYR A 129 -6.61 -7.54 9.55
CA TYR A 129 -6.58 -6.45 8.57
C TYR A 129 -5.32 -5.59 8.71
N TYR A 130 -5.13 -4.92 9.84
CA TYR A 130 -4.03 -3.97 10.00
C TYR A 130 -2.68 -4.66 10.14
N LEU A 131 -2.50 -5.45 11.19
CA LEU A 131 -1.21 -6.04 11.50
C LEU A 131 -0.77 -7.01 10.42
N ARG A 132 -1.68 -7.85 9.89
CA ARG A 132 -1.39 -8.77 8.77
C ARG A 132 -0.75 -8.04 7.58
N SER A 133 -1.31 -6.89 7.17
CA SER A 133 -0.85 -6.14 5.99
C SER A 133 0.58 -5.62 6.10
N LEU A 134 1.03 -5.33 7.31
CA LEU A 134 2.39 -4.88 7.61
C LEU A 134 3.32 -6.06 7.95
N TYR A 135 2.79 -7.07 8.65
CA TYR A 135 3.54 -8.22 9.15
C TYR A 135 4.03 -9.13 8.03
N LEU A 136 3.16 -9.48 7.09
CA LEU A 136 3.53 -10.35 5.96
C LEU A 136 4.50 -9.69 4.97
N ARG A 137 4.87 -8.42 5.18
CA ARG A 137 5.95 -7.75 4.46
C ARG A 137 7.33 -7.93 5.10
N ARG A 138 7.38 -8.42 6.34
CA ARG A 138 8.61 -8.56 7.14
C ARG A 138 8.87 -9.99 7.56
N PHE A 139 7.82 -10.80 7.70
CA PHE A 139 7.89 -12.15 8.23
C PHE A 139 7.15 -13.14 7.32
N PRO A 140 7.69 -14.36 7.13
CA PRO A 140 7.08 -15.39 6.28
C PRO A 140 5.97 -16.20 6.97
N ASP A 141 5.65 -15.90 8.24
CA ASP A 141 4.73 -16.70 9.06
C ASP A 141 3.42 -15.97 9.41
N GLU A 142 2.49 -16.68 10.06
CA GLU A 142 1.23 -16.11 10.55
C GLU A 142 1.29 -15.67 12.03
N GLY A 143 2.48 -15.34 12.55
CA GLY A 143 2.68 -14.95 13.95
C GLY A 143 1.83 -13.75 14.39
N TYR A 144 1.40 -12.90 13.46
CA TYR A 144 0.46 -11.81 13.72
C TYR A 144 -0.88 -12.28 14.34
N ARG A 145 -1.27 -13.55 14.17
CA ARG A 145 -2.50 -14.11 14.73
C ARG A 145 -2.41 -14.42 16.21
N THR A 146 -1.24 -14.86 16.68
CA THR A 146 -1.09 -15.50 18.00
C THR A 146 -0.12 -14.78 18.93
N ARG A 147 0.88 -14.07 18.40
CA ARG A 147 1.88 -13.38 19.21
C ARG A 147 1.27 -12.24 20.05
N PRO A 148 1.84 -11.91 21.22
CA PRO A 148 1.41 -10.76 22.00
C PRO A 148 1.45 -9.46 21.18
N LEU A 149 0.39 -8.64 21.27
CA LEU A 149 0.30 -7.39 20.48
C LEU A 149 1.48 -6.45 20.71
N GLY A 150 1.98 -6.36 21.95
CA GLY A 150 3.12 -5.50 22.27
C GLY A 150 4.40 -5.89 21.53
N GLU A 151 4.64 -7.19 21.33
CA GLU A 151 5.78 -7.68 20.53
C GLU A 151 5.58 -7.35 19.05
N ILE A 152 4.38 -7.61 18.51
CA ILE A 152 4.09 -7.29 17.10
C ILE A 152 4.24 -5.79 16.85
N PHE A 153 3.77 -4.94 17.76
CA PHE A 153 3.89 -3.48 17.62
C PHE A 153 5.36 -3.03 17.60
N HIS A 154 6.20 -3.67 18.41
CA HIS A 154 7.64 -3.39 18.45
C HIS A 154 8.32 -3.83 17.15
N ASP A 155 8.09 -5.06 16.71
CA ASP A 155 8.69 -5.65 15.50
C ASP A 155 8.29 -4.92 14.20
N LEU A 156 7.07 -4.39 14.18
CA LEU A 156 6.57 -3.56 13.07
C LEU A 156 6.93 -2.08 13.22
N GLU A 157 7.63 -1.70 14.28
CA GLU A 157 8.07 -0.32 14.57
C GLU A 157 6.90 0.68 14.52
N LEU A 158 5.74 0.28 15.05
CA LEU A 158 4.55 1.11 14.99
C LEU A 158 4.68 2.35 15.88
N ASN A 159 4.12 3.47 15.42
CA ASN A 159 4.05 4.67 16.25
C ASN A 159 3.02 4.49 17.38
N LEU A 160 3.50 4.33 18.61
CA LEU A 160 2.67 4.18 19.81
C LEU A 160 2.38 5.50 20.53
N ALA A 161 2.85 6.63 19.99
CA ALA A 161 2.58 7.95 20.56
C ALA A 161 1.08 8.28 20.52
N ARG A 162 0.63 9.15 21.42
CA ARG A 162 -0.77 9.62 21.42
C ARG A 162 -1.08 10.55 20.25
N THR A 163 -0.09 11.28 19.77
CA THR A 163 -0.19 12.23 18.67
C THR A 163 0.70 11.81 17.51
N ILE A 164 0.27 12.13 16.29
CA ILE A 164 1.00 11.85 15.06
C ILE A 164 1.83 13.09 14.70
N ASP A 165 3.14 12.94 14.55
CA ASP A 165 3.95 14.01 13.97
C ASP A 165 3.61 14.16 12.48
N ILE A 166 2.93 15.25 12.14
CA ILE A 166 2.45 15.53 10.77
C ILE A 166 3.62 15.82 9.82
N VAL A 167 4.69 16.46 10.30
CA VAL A 167 5.87 16.73 9.48
C VAL A 167 6.55 15.42 9.12
N LYS A 168 6.72 14.52 10.11
CA LYS A 168 7.27 13.19 9.84
C LYS A 168 6.37 12.39 8.90
N LEU A 169 5.04 12.41 9.08
CA LEU A 169 4.11 11.74 8.18
C LEU A 169 4.27 12.23 6.72
N LEU A 170 4.31 13.54 6.50
CA LEU A 170 4.50 14.12 5.17
C LEU A 170 5.85 13.72 4.56
N SER A 171 6.92 13.74 5.35
CA SER A 171 8.24 13.31 4.86
C SER A 171 8.25 11.83 4.45
N LEU A 172 7.56 10.95 5.18
CA LEU A 172 7.45 9.54 4.81
C LEU A 172 6.69 9.36 3.50
N LEU A 173 5.58 10.08 3.33
CA LEU A 173 4.82 10.05 2.07
C LEU A 173 5.67 10.52 0.88
N GLU A 174 6.47 11.58 1.07
CA GLU A 174 7.37 12.11 0.04
C GLU A 174 8.55 11.16 -0.25
N GLU A 175 9.18 10.60 0.77
CA GLU A 175 10.25 9.60 0.63
C GLU A 175 9.76 8.41 -0.22
N GLU A 176 8.56 7.91 0.07
CA GLU A 176 7.99 6.74 -0.61
C GLU A 176 7.57 7.04 -2.05
N GLU A 177 6.95 8.21 -2.31
CA GLU A 177 6.66 8.70 -3.67
C GLU A 177 7.94 8.91 -4.49
N THR A 178 8.97 9.49 -3.86
CA THR A 178 10.26 9.74 -4.50
C THR A 178 10.92 8.42 -4.88
N PHE A 179 10.89 7.44 -3.98
CA PHE A 179 11.35 6.09 -4.27
C PHE A 179 10.62 5.52 -5.49
N LEU A 180 9.29 5.59 -5.55
CA LEU A 180 8.53 5.02 -6.69
C LEU A 180 8.77 5.73 -8.02
N ARG A 181 9.21 7.00 -8.01
CA ARG A 181 9.48 7.79 -9.23
C ARG A 181 10.91 7.73 -9.71
N GLN A 182 11.84 7.25 -8.89
CA GLN A 182 13.23 7.17 -9.28
C GLN A 182 13.38 6.19 -10.47
N PRO A 183 14.39 6.38 -11.32
CA PRO A 183 14.69 5.40 -12.36
C PRO A 183 15.13 4.08 -11.73
N PHE A 184 14.61 2.98 -12.25
CA PHE A 184 14.93 1.63 -11.83
C PHE A 184 15.49 0.83 -13.00
N ASP A 185 16.49 -0.02 -12.73
CA ASP A 185 16.96 -1.02 -13.67
C ASP A 185 16.04 -2.25 -13.59
N VAL A 186 15.15 -2.41 -14.57
CA VAL A 186 14.17 -3.50 -14.56
C VAL A 186 14.83 -4.80 -15.02
N VAL A 187 14.96 -5.76 -14.10
CA VAL A 187 15.48 -7.11 -14.39
C VAL A 187 14.48 -7.85 -15.29
N GLY A 188 13.19 -7.78 -14.93
CA GLY A 188 12.12 -8.34 -15.73
C GLY A 188 10.74 -8.11 -15.14
N THR A 189 9.73 -8.44 -15.94
CA THR A 189 8.33 -8.54 -15.52
C THR A 189 7.81 -9.90 -15.95
N TRP A 190 7.14 -10.62 -15.05
CA TRP A 190 6.65 -11.96 -15.28
C TRP A 190 5.17 -12.05 -14.97
N ARG A 191 4.49 -13.00 -15.61
CA ARG A 191 3.08 -13.25 -15.38
C ARG A 191 2.82 -14.75 -15.30
N ALA A 192 2.05 -15.17 -14.30
CA ALA A 192 1.56 -16.54 -14.22
C ALA A 192 0.61 -16.86 -15.40
N ALA A 193 0.58 -18.14 -15.78
CA ALA A 193 -0.44 -18.63 -16.69
C ALA A 193 -1.84 -18.43 -16.10
N ALA A 194 -2.84 -18.21 -16.96
CA ALA A 194 -4.21 -18.11 -16.50
C ALA A 194 -4.71 -19.50 -16.06
N THR A 195 -5.19 -19.62 -14.83
CA THR A 195 -5.82 -20.83 -14.30
C THR A 195 -7.30 -20.79 -14.65
N LYS A 196 -7.83 -21.90 -15.18
CA LYS A 196 -9.25 -22.03 -15.52
C LYS A 196 -9.90 -23.02 -14.56
N ASP A 197 -11.07 -22.65 -14.05
CA ASP A 197 -11.88 -23.50 -13.17
C ASP A 197 -13.35 -23.44 -13.61
N THR A 198 -14.18 -24.37 -13.15
CA THR A 198 -15.62 -24.37 -13.39
C THR A 198 -16.37 -24.54 -12.08
N LEU A 199 -17.12 -23.53 -11.66
CA LEU A 199 -18.04 -23.61 -10.53
C LEU A 199 -19.45 -23.94 -11.01
N SER A 200 -20.27 -24.55 -10.15
CA SER A 200 -21.70 -24.71 -10.40
C SER A 200 -22.48 -23.65 -9.62
N LEU A 201 -23.27 -22.83 -10.33
CA LEU A 201 -24.22 -21.89 -9.72
C LEU A 201 -25.62 -22.24 -10.23
N ASP A 202 -26.51 -22.63 -9.32
CA ASP A 202 -27.86 -23.11 -9.62
C ASP A 202 -27.90 -24.25 -10.67
N GLY A 203 -26.94 -25.17 -10.58
CA GLY A 203 -26.81 -26.31 -11.49
C GLY A 203 -26.25 -25.95 -12.88
N LYS A 204 -25.87 -24.70 -13.13
CA LYS A 204 -25.23 -24.28 -14.38
C LYS A 204 -23.71 -24.14 -14.21
N PRO A 205 -22.89 -24.66 -15.14
CA PRO A 205 -21.45 -24.47 -15.09
C PRO A 205 -21.09 -23.02 -15.42
N LEU A 206 -20.28 -22.41 -14.57
CA LEU A 206 -19.67 -21.10 -14.73
C LEU A 206 -18.17 -21.29 -14.87
N ALA A 207 -17.65 -21.11 -16.08
CA ALA A 207 -16.21 -21.11 -16.32
C ALA A 207 -15.59 -19.82 -15.75
N LEU A 208 -14.62 -19.97 -14.87
CA LEU A 208 -13.83 -18.90 -14.29
C LEU A 208 -12.42 -18.98 -14.86
N SER A 209 -11.86 -17.81 -15.18
CA SER A 209 -10.47 -17.67 -15.57
C SER A 209 -9.83 -16.69 -14.61
N PHE A 210 -8.86 -17.16 -13.84
CA PHE A 210 -8.08 -16.36 -12.93
C PHE A 210 -6.71 -16.13 -13.54
N GLN A 211 -6.24 -14.89 -13.49
CA GLN A 211 -4.89 -14.56 -13.87
C GLN A 211 -4.29 -13.74 -12.75
N GLU A 212 -3.20 -14.22 -12.19
CA GLU A 212 -2.50 -13.51 -11.13
C GLU A 212 -1.89 -12.21 -11.64
N ASP A 213 -1.76 -11.25 -10.74
CA ASP A 213 -1.12 -9.98 -11.01
C ASP A 213 0.36 -10.19 -11.37
N PRO A 214 0.89 -9.44 -12.35
CA PRO A 214 2.29 -9.58 -12.74
C PRO A 214 3.24 -9.28 -11.60
N ILE A 215 4.41 -9.88 -11.65
CA ILE A 215 5.52 -9.58 -10.74
C ILE A 215 6.60 -8.84 -11.52
N ARG A 216 7.16 -7.79 -10.92
CA ARG A 216 8.30 -7.05 -11.44
C ARG A 216 9.47 -7.17 -10.45
N ILE A 217 10.64 -7.56 -10.96
CA ILE A 217 11.90 -7.46 -10.22
C ILE A 217 12.74 -6.37 -10.86
N PHE A 218 13.26 -5.47 -10.03
CA PHE A 218 14.09 -4.35 -10.48
C PHE A 218 15.16 -4.02 -9.44
N ARG A 219 16.17 -3.25 -9.85
CA ARG A 219 17.23 -2.74 -8.98
C ARG A 219 17.13 -1.23 -8.88
N ASP A 220 17.35 -0.71 -7.68
CA ASP A 220 17.49 0.72 -7.46
C ASP A 220 18.90 1.22 -7.80
N THR A 221 19.13 2.52 -7.61
CA THR A 221 20.40 3.18 -7.90
C THR A 221 21.57 2.68 -7.05
N SER A 222 21.31 2.03 -5.92
CA SER A 222 22.31 1.37 -5.07
C SER A 222 22.61 -0.07 -5.49
N GLY A 223 21.83 -0.62 -6.43
CA GLY A 223 21.91 -2.01 -6.87
C GLY A 223 21.06 -2.98 -6.05
N GLN A 224 20.36 -2.50 -5.01
CA GLN A 224 19.46 -3.32 -4.21
C GLN A 224 18.28 -3.80 -5.07
N ALA A 225 18.02 -5.11 -5.05
CA ALA A 225 16.92 -5.73 -5.77
C ALA A 225 15.59 -5.60 -5.01
N TRP A 226 14.50 -5.45 -5.75
CA TRP A 226 13.15 -5.27 -5.22
C TRP A 226 12.12 -6.10 -5.98
N LEU A 227 11.15 -6.65 -5.26
CA LEU A 227 9.97 -7.36 -5.77
C LEU A 227 8.76 -6.43 -5.73
N HIS A 228 8.00 -6.33 -6.81
CA HIS A 228 6.75 -5.57 -6.86
C HIS A 228 5.65 -6.36 -7.56
N ARG A 229 4.57 -6.66 -6.83
CA ARG A 229 3.35 -7.26 -7.40
C ARG A 229 2.52 -6.13 -8.00
N LEU A 230 2.26 -6.17 -9.29
CA LEU A 230 1.60 -5.10 -10.04
C LEU A 230 0.07 -5.26 -9.99
N TYR A 231 -0.53 -5.11 -8.80
CA TYR A 231 -1.99 -5.13 -8.65
C TYR A 231 -2.64 -4.10 -9.56
N ALA A 232 -3.79 -4.45 -10.13
CA ALA A 232 -4.56 -3.56 -11.00
C ALA A 232 -4.96 -2.22 -10.31
N ASP A 233 -5.08 -2.21 -8.99
CA ASP A 233 -5.38 -1.02 -8.19
C ASP A 233 -4.13 -0.26 -7.71
N GLY A 234 -2.92 -0.75 -8.00
CA GLY A 234 -1.66 -0.11 -7.62
C GLY A 234 -1.33 -0.16 -6.12
N SER A 235 -2.03 -0.98 -5.34
CA SER A 235 -1.95 -0.99 -3.87
C SER A 235 -0.69 -1.64 -3.28
N HIS A 236 0.11 -2.36 -4.08
CA HIS A 236 1.34 -2.98 -3.59
C HIS A 236 2.47 -1.96 -3.52
N TYR A 237 3.25 -2.03 -2.45
CA TYR A 237 4.52 -1.29 -2.38
C TYR A 237 5.67 -2.29 -2.49
N PRO A 238 6.72 -1.98 -3.28
CA PRO A 238 7.85 -2.89 -3.49
C PRO A 238 8.49 -3.38 -2.19
N GLN A 239 8.97 -4.62 -2.20
CA GLN A 239 9.67 -5.24 -1.07
C GLN A 239 11.12 -5.53 -1.44
N PRO A 240 12.08 -5.29 -0.53
CA PRO A 240 13.48 -5.57 -0.82
C PRO A 240 13.68 -7.09 -0.94
N LEU A 241 14.53 -7.49 -1.88
CA LEU A 241 14.94 -8.88 -2.06
C LEU A 241 16.37 -9.07 -1.56
N ILE A 242 16.63 -10.22 -0.94
CA ILE A 242 17.98 -10.68 -0.62
C ILE A 242 18.48 -11.45 -1.82
N GLN A 243 19.61 -11.03 -2.40
CA GLN A 243 20.24 -11.76 -3.50
C GLN A 243 21.27 -12.74 -2.94
N ASP A 244 21.03 -14.04 -3.14
CA ASP A 244 21.90 -15.09 -2.58
C ASP A 244 23.15 -15.32 -3.43
N ASP A 245 22.96 -15.40 -4.74
CA ASP A 245 24.03 -15.65 -5.69
C ASP A 245 23.83 -14.78 -6.95
N PRO A 246 24.78 -13.85 -7.21
CA PRO A 246 24.69 -12.97 -8.36
C PRO A 246 24.86 -13.67 -9.71
N ALA A 247 25.43 -14.88 -9.76
CA ALA A 247 25.64 -15.62 -11.00
C ALA A 247 24.36 -16.34 -11.49
N ILE A 248 23.50 -16.78 -10.58
CA ILE A 248 22.29 -17.57 -10.90
C ILE A 248 20.99 -16.81 -10.66
N LEU A 249 21.06 -15.51 -10.35
CA LEU A 249 19.90 -14.61 -10.17
C LEU A 249 18.82 -15.21 -9.26
N VAL A 250 19.25 -15.77 -8.13
CA VAL A 250 18.38 -16.28 -7.07
C VAL A 250 18.16 -15.20 -6.03
N TYR A 251 16.89 -14.95 -5.72
CA TYR A 251 16.44 -13.97 -4.76
C TYR A 251 15.55 -14.60 -3.70
N ARG A 252 15.64 -14.12 -2.46
CA ARG A 252 14.73 -14.48 -1.37
C ARG A 252 14.01 -13.24 -0.86
N LEU A 253 12.76 -13.40 -0.48
CA LEU A 253 12.00 -12.32 0.15
C LEU A 253 12.37 -12.14 1.63
N PHE A 254 12.71 -13.24 2.31
CA PHE A 254 13.05 -13.25 3.73
C PHE A 254 14.40 -13.95 3.99
N PRO A 255 15.12 -13.58 5.06
CA PRO A 255 16.39 -14.26 5.42
C PRO A 255 16.23 -15.76 5.69
N GLU A 256 15.08 -16.16 6.23
CA GLU A 256 14.72 -17.53 6.55
C GLU A 256 13.27 -17.77 6.13
N GLY A 257 12.99 -18.91 5.46
CA GLY A 257 11.65 -19.26 4.99
C GLY A 257 11.08 -18.38 3.87
N GLY A 258 9.82 -18.65 3.51
CA GLY A 258 9.05 -17.91 2.50
C GLY A 258 9.50 -18.13 1.05
N PRO A 259 9.04 -17.28 0.12
CA PRO A 259 9.22 -17.50 -1.30
C PRO A 259 10.66 -17.24 -1.76
N VAL A 260 11.15 -18.14 -2.61
CA VAL A 260 12.41 -18.05 -3.35
C VAL A 260 12.10 -17.82 -4.83
N TYR A 261 12.78 -16.85 -5.42
CA TYR A 261 12.59 -16.43 -6.81
C TYR A 261 13.87 -16.71 -7.61
N THR A 262 13.78 -17.60 -8.60
CA THR A 262 14.91 -17.97 -9.47
C THR A 262 14.62 -17.58 -10.91
N ILE A 263 15.48 -16.77 -11.52
CA ILE A 263 15.40 -16.48 -12.96
C ILE A 263 16.12 -17.58 -13.72
N LEU A 264 15.35 -18.39 -14.47
CA LEU A 264 15.84 -19.53 -15.22
C LEU A 264 16.64 -19.08 -16.46
N ALA A 265 17.41 -20.01 -17.05
CA ALA A 265 18.23 -19.73 -18.23
C ALA A 265 17.43 -19.28 -19.47
N ASN A 266 16.14 -19.67 -19.56
CA ASN A 266 15.23 -19.22 -20.61
C ASN A 266 14.61 -17.83 -20.32
N GLY A 267 14.91 -17.23 -19.17
CA GLY A 267 14.39 -15.94 -18.72
C GLY A 267 13.09 -16.00 -17.92
N ASP A 268 12.47 -17.18 -17.75
CA ASP A 268 11.28 -17.34 -16.92
C ASP A 268 11.61 -17.21 -15.42
N LEU A 269 10.59 -16.92 -14.62
CA LEU A 269 10.72 -16.79 -13.17
C LEU A 269 10.09 -17.98 -12.48
N GLU A 270 10.89 -18.74 -11.74
CA GLU A 270 10.42 -19.76 -10.83
C GLU A 270 10.23 -19.16 -9.44
N GLU A 271 9.03 -19.30 -8.85
CA GLU A 271 8.71 -19.00 -7.46
C GLU A 271 8.51 -20.32 -6.72
N MET A 272 9.31 -20.55 -5.68
CA MET A 272 9.20 -21.71 -4.81
C MET A 272 8.78 -21.28 -3.40
N GLU A 273 7.68 -21.81 -2.89
CA GLU A 273 7.13 -21.52 -1.57
C GLU A 273 6.51 -22.80 -0.99
N ASP A 274 6.87 -23.16 0.25
CA ASP A 274 6.35 -24.34 0.96
C ASP A 274 6.41 -25.68 0.18
N GLY A 275 7.43 -25.82 -0.68
CA GLY A 275 7.62 -27.01 -1.51
C GLY A 275 6.76 -27.05 -2.77
N GLU A 276 5.95 -26.02 -3.02
CA GLU A 276 5.29 -25.78 -4.30
C GLU A 276 6.19 -24.94 -5.20
N THR A 277 6.27 -25.31 -6.48
CA THR A 277 7.00 -24.56 -7.50
C THR A 277 6.03 -24.02 -8.53
N ARG A 278 6.14 -22.73 -8.82
CA ARG A 278 5.35 -22.02 -9.82
C ARG A 278 6.28 -21.38 -10.84
N VAL A 279 5.99 -21.53 -12.13
CA VAL A 279 6.78 -20.92 -13.20
C VAL A 279 5.95 -19.84 -13.89
N MET A 280 6.50 -18.64 -13.95
CA MET A 280 5.91 -17.46 -14.57
C MET A 280 6.70 -17.08 -15.82
N VAL A 281 5.97 -16.75 -16.89
CA VAL A 281 6.58 -16.45 -18.18
C VAL A 281 6.99 -14.99 -18.24
N ARG A 282 8.19 -14.73 -18.75
CA ARG A 282 8.70 -13.36 -18.94
C ARG A 282 7.86 -12.59 -19.96
N ARG A 283 7.54 -11.35 -19.65
CA ARG A 283 7.07 -10.37 -20.63
C ARG A 283 8.22 -9.50 -21.09
N GLU A 284 8.33 -9.37 -22.41
CA GLU A 284 9.14 -8.34 -23.07
C GLU A 284 8.54 -6.95 -22.89
#